data_AF-A0A7S2J8T7-F1
#
_entry.id   AF-A0A7S2J8T7-F1
#
_cell.length_a   1.000
_cell.length_b   1.000
_cell.length_c   1.000
_cell.angle_alpha   90.00
_cell.angle_beta   90.00
_cell.angle_gamma   90.00
#
_symmetry.space_group_name_H-M   'P 1'
#
loop_
_entity.id
_entity.type
_entity.pdbx_description
1 polymer ?
#
loop_
_entity_poly.entity_id
_entity_poly.type
_entity_poly.pdbx_seq_one_letter_code
_entity_poly.pdbx_strand_id
1 'polypeptide(L)'
;SIGEGQRNLFLFDRRGAQVEEVALRSTAKVVQLEWDKDGELLAILQQGEGNVMLWRHAEKKLEVLEMNTKDPSCLAWSKVGPHLMIGTARGNLMIYNKRT
;
A
#
# COMPACT_ATOMS: atom_id res chain seq x y z
N SER A 1 -15.17 4.62 -25.29
CA SER A 1 -14.08 4.48 -24.32
C SER A 1 -14.51 3.49 -23.26
N ILE A 2 -13.77 2.40 -23.11
CA ILE A 2 -14.00 1.37 -22.09
C ILE A 2 -13.90 2.08 -20.74
N GLY A 3 -14.96 1.96 -19.93
CA GLY A 3 -15.15 2.74 -18.70
C GLY A 3 -13.94 2.66 -17.78
N GLU A 4 -13.64 3.79 -17.12
CA GLU A 4 -12.62 3.87 -16.07
C GLU A 4 -12.98 2.89 -14.95
N GLY A 5 -12.45 1.67 -15.05
CA GLY A 5 -12.66 0.63 -14.06
C GLY A 5 -11.90 0.96 -12.78
N GLN A 6 -12.50 0.65 -11.63
CA GLN A 6 -11.75 0.63 -10.37
C GLN A 6 -10.68 -0.45 -10.41
N ARG A 7 -9.50 -0.15 -9.84
CA ARG A 7 -8.44 -1.16 -9.69
C ARG A 7 -8.63 -1.86 -8.36
N ASN A 8 -8.63 -3.19 -8.39
CA ASN A 8 -8.82 -3.98 -7.18
C ASN A 8 -7.56 -4.79 -6.87
N LEU A 9 -7.30 -5.02 -5.58
CA LEU A 9 -6.38 -6.05 -5.12
C LEU A 9 -7.18 -7.29 -4.73
N PHE A 10 -6.67 -8.45 -5.11
CA PHE A 10 -7.26 -9.74 -4.76
C PHE A 10 -6.29 -10.50 -3.89
N LEU A 11 -6.78 -11.00 -2.76
CA LEU A 11 -6.01 -11.85 -1.88
C LEU A 11 -6.50 -13.27 -2.04
N PHE A 12 -5.55 -14.19 -2.14
CA PHE A 12 -5.81 -15.61 -2.29
C PHE A 12 -5.15 -16.37 -1.15
N ASP A 13 -5.81 -17.41 -0.66
CA ASP A 13 -5.20 -18.34 0.26
C ASP A 13 -4.18 -19.26 -0.45
N ARG A 14 -3.52 -20.14 0.31
CA ARG A 14 -2.53 -21.09 -0.23
C ARG A 14 -3.13 -22.12 -1.20
N ARG A 15 -4.45 -22.26 -1.25
CA ARG A 15 -5.18 -23.17 -2.13
C ARG A 15 -5.64 -22.45 -3.41
N GLY A 16 -5.40 -21.16 -3.53
CA GLY A 16 -5.84 -20.33 -4.65
C GLY A 16 -7.29 -19.88 -4.54
N ALA A 17 -7.94 -20.05 -3.39
CA ALA A 17 -9.27 -19.50 -3.16
C ALA A 17 -9.16 -18.00 -2.86
N GLN A 18 -9.94 -17.17 -3.55
CA GLN A 18 -10.02 -15.75 -3.26
C GLN A 18 -10.66 -15.55 -1.89
N VAL A 19 -9.95 -14.88 -0.98
CA VAL A 19 -10.42 -14.60 0.38
C VAL A 19 -10.84 -13.16 0.57
N GLU A 20 -10.23 -12.21 -0.15
CA GLU A 20 -10.58 -10.80 -0.07
C GLU A 20 -10.46 -10.10 -1.43
N GLU A 21 -11.25 -9.04 -1.58
CA GLU A 21 -11.16 -8.07 -2.66
C GLU A 21 -11.13 -6.66 -2.07
N VAL A 22 -10.12 -5.88 -2.43
CA VAL A 22 -9.91 -4.52 -1.93
C VAL A 22 -9.99 -3.55 -3.10
N ALA A 23 -11.07 -2.79 -3.17
CA ALA A 23 -11.23 -1.73 -4.16
C ALA A 23 -10.31 -0.54 -3.83
N LEU A 24 -9.43 -0.18 -4.76
CA LEU A 24 -8.54 0.96 -4.62
C LEU A 24 -9.22 2.25 -5.08
N ARG A 25 -8.81 3.37 -4.48
CA ARG A 25 -9.37 4.69 -4.80
C ARG A 25 -8.95 5.18 -6.18
N SER A 26 -7.72 4.89 -6.59
CA SER A 26 -7.17 5.27 -7.90
C SER A 26 -7.08 4.08 -8.84
N THR A 27 -7.23 4.35 -10.13
CA THR A 27 -7.07 3.36 -11.22
C THR A 27 -5.59 3.16 -11.61
N ALA A 28 -4.70 3.98 -11.06
CA ALA A 28 -3.26 3.96 -11.30
C ALA A 28 -2.63 2.58 -11.05
N LYS A 29 -1.57 2.26 -11.79
CA LYS A 29 -0.89 0.97 -11.69
C LYS A 29 -0.30 0.79 -10.28
N VAL A 30 -0.61 -0.33 -9.65
CA VAL A 30 0.09 -0.77 -8.44
C VAL A 30 1.48 -1.24 -8.85
N VAL A 31 2.51 -0.60 -8.30
CA VAL A 31 3.92 -0.87 -8.63
C VAL A 31 4.65 -1.61 -7.52
N GLN A 32 4.17 -1.50 -6.27
CA GLN A 32 4.73 -2.23 -5.15
C GLN A 32 3.64 -2.55 -4.12
N LEU A 33 3.76 -3.72 -3.51
CA LEU A 33 2.96 -4.21 -2.40
C LEU A 33 3.91 -4.77 -1.36
N GLU A 34 3.72 -4.40 -0.09
CA GLU A 34 4.53 -4.96 0.97
C GLU A 34 3.75 -5.09 2.28
N TRP A 35 3.75 -6.31 2.81
CA TRP A 35 3.23 -6.61 4.13
C TRP A 35 4.22 -6.21 5.22
N ASP A 36 3.68 -5.69 6.31
CA ASP A 36 4.43 -5.60 7.55
C ASP A 36 4.76 -7.01 8.08
N LYS A 37 5.71 -7.09 9.02
CA LYS A 37 6.19 -8.37 9.57
C LYS A 37 5.10 -9.20 10.26
N ASP A 38 4.03 -8.57 10.75
CA ASP A 38 2.96 -9.22 11.50
C ASP A 38 1.76 -9.59 10.60
N GLY A 39 1.75 -9.14 9.33
CA GLY A 39 0.65 -9.40 8.39
C GLY A 39 -0.63 -8.61 8.72
N GLU A 40 -0.51 -7.50 9.45
CA GLU A 40 -1.62 -6.65 9.88
C GLU A 40 -1.90 -5.51 8.89
N LEU A 41 -0.85 -5.00 8.24
CA LEU A 41 -0.89 -3.88 7.31
C LEU A 41 -0.18 -4.23 6.01
N LEU A 42 -0.88 -3.98 4.89
CA LEU A 42 -0.32 -4.02 3.55
C LEU A 42 -0.14 -2.59 3.05
N ALA A 43 1.11 -2.22 2.76
CA ALA A 43 1.41 -0.97 2.09
C ALA A 43 1.31 -1.15 0.57
N ILE A 44 0.67 -0.18 -0.09
CA ILE A 44 0.31 -0.21 -1.50
C ILE A 44 0.84 1.07 -2.14
N LEU A 45 1.77 0.91 -3.08
CA LEU A 45 2.30 2.02 -3.87
C LEU A 45 1.69 2.02 -5.27
N GLN A 46 1.09 3.14 -5.65
CA GLN A 46 0.56 3.36 -6.99
C GLN A 46 1.41 4.38 -7.77
N GLN A 47 1.62 4.10 -9.05
CA GLN A 47 2.42 4.94 -9.92
C GLN A 47 1.77 6.31 -10.13
N GLY A 48 2.52 7.37 -9.86
CA GLY A 48 2.07 8.74 -10.08
C GLY A 48 1.16 9.29 -8.98
N GLU A 49 0.76 8.47 -8.02
CA GLU A 49 0.04 8.92 -6.83
C GLU A 49 1.01 9.60 -5.86
N GLY A 50 0.54 10.66 -5.20
CA GLY A 50 1.32 11.40 -4.20
C GLY A 50 1.27 10.80 -2.80
N ASN A 51 0.59 9.66 -2.63
CA ASN A 51 0.33 9.02 -1.36
C ASN A 51 0.69 7.53 -1.40
N VAL A 52 0.67 6.92 -0.22
CA VAL A 52 0.73 5.46 -0.06
C VAL A 52 -0.58 5.02 0.56
N MET A 53 -1.16 3.93 0.07
CA MET A 53 -2.33 3.35 0.73
C MET A 53 -1.91 2.27 1.72
N LEU A 54 -2.57 2.26 2.88
CA LEU A 54 -2.40 1.25 3.91
C LEU A 54 -3.70 0.46 4.02
N TRP A 55 -3.63 -0.84 3.73
CA TRP A 55 -4.77 -1.73 3.95
C TRP A 55 -4.58 -2.51 5.23
N ARG A 56 -5.52 -2.34 6.16
CA ARG A 56 -5.54 -3.03 7.46
C ARG A 56 -6.36 -4.30 7.36
N HIS A 57 -5.69 -5.44 7.47
CA HIS A 57 -6.29 -6.76 7.26
C HIS A 57 -7.46 -7.04 8.22
N ALA A 58 -7.25 -6.82 9.52
CA ALA A 58 -8.26 -7.13 10.54
C ALA A 58 -9.54 -6.29 10.40
N GLU A 59 -9.41 -5.03 10.00
CA GLU A 59 -10.53 -4.09 9.86
C GLU A 59 -11.09 -4.06 8.43
N LYS A 60 -10.44 -4.74 7.48
CA LYS A 60 -10.70 -4.65 6.04
C LYS A 60 -10.78 -3.20 5.55
N LYS A 61 -9.96 -2.32 6.12
CA LYS A 61 -10.04 -0.88 5.94
C LYS A 61 -8.87 -0.36 5.11
N LEU A 62 -9.17 0.51 4.15
CA LEU A 62 -8.18 1.18 3.32
C LEU A 62 -8.00 2.63 3.78
N GLU A 63 -6.79 2.95 4.24
CA GLU A 63 -6.39 4.26 4.74
C GLU A 63 -5.41 4.91 3.76
N VAL A 64 -5.48 6.23 3.64
CA VAL A 64 -4.54 7.01 2.83
C VAL A 64 -3.49 7.56 3.78
N LEU A 65 -2.23 7.17 3.56
CA LEU A 65 -1.08 7.78 4.20
C LEU A 65 -0.66 8.99 3.35
N GLU A 66 -1.16 10.15 3.75
CA GLU A 66 -0.79 11.43 3.13
C GLU A 66 0.69 11.72 3.34
N MET A 67 1.35 12.13 2.26
CA MET A 67 2.76 12.47 2.27
C MET A 67 2.95 13.96 1.99
N ASN A 68 3.78 14.62 2.80
CA ASN A 68 4.18 16.01 2.53
C ASN A 68 5.04 16.13 1.26
N THR A 69 5.64 15.03 0.83
CA THR A 69 6.46 14.94 -0.37
C THR A 69 5.67 14.31 -1.50
N LYS A 70 5.68 14.95 -2.66
CA LYS A 70 5.18 14.38 -3.91
C LYS A 70 6.16 13.28 -4.36
N ASP A 71 5.71 12.27 -5.10
CA ASP A 71 6.53 11.22 -5.76
C ASP A 71 7.09 10.02 -4.96
N PRO A 72 6.31 9.32 -4.10
CA PRO A 72 6.75 8.04 -3.56
C PRO A 72 7.11 7.04 -4.67
N SER A 73 8.23 6.35 -4.48
CA SER A 73 8.87 5.52 -5.52
C SER A 73 9.26 4.12 -5.04
N CYS A 74 9.45 3.94 -3.74
CA CYS A 74 9.73 2.64 -3.15
C CYS A 74 9.23 2.54 -1.70
N LEU A 75 8.92 1.32 -1.28
CA LEU A 75 8.50 0.95 0.07
C LEU A 75 9.46 -0.08 0.68
N ALA A 76 9.63 -0.04 2.00
CA ALA A 76 10.32 -1.08 2.78
C ALA A 76 9.77 -1.17 4.20
N TRP A 77 9.02 -2.23 4.52
CA TRP A 77 8.64 -2.54 5.90
C TRP A 77 9.82 -3.15 6.66
N SER A 78 10.04 -2.63 7.87
CA SER A 78 10.97 -3.24 8.81
C SER A 78 10.55 -4.67 9.14
N LYS A 79 11.52 -5.60 9.07
CA LYS A 79 11.30 -7.00 9.43
C LYS A 79 11.33 -7.24 10.95
N VAL A 80 11.74 -6.23 11.73
CA VAL A 80 11.91 -6.35 13.19
C VAL A 80 11.07 -5.35 13.98
N GLY A 81 10.70 -4.21 13.39
CA GLY A 81 10.00 -3.12 14.05
C GLY A 81 8.69 -2.73 13.37
N PRO A 82 7.95 -1.75 13.95
CA PRO A 82 6.66 -1.27 13.43
C PRO A 82 6.81 -0.21 12.32
N HIS A 83 7.97 -0.12 11.66
CA HIS A 83 8.29 0.99 10.78
C HIS A 83 8.17 0.62 9.31
N LEU A 84 7.63 1.54 8.52
CA LEU A 84 7.67 1.53 7.06
C LEU A 84 8.57 2.69 6.60
N MET A 85 9.56 2.39 5.78
CA MET A 85 10.33 3.40 5.04
C MET A 85 9.68 3.63 3.68
N ILE A 86 9.56 4.89 3.29
CA ILE A 86 9.02 5.31 2.00
C ILE A 86 10.05 6.25 1.36
N GLY A 87 10.60 5.83 0.22
CA GLY A 87 11.54 6.64 -0.55
C GLY A 87 10.86 7.33 -1.72
N THR A 88 11.24 8.57 -1.99
CA THR A 88 10.71 9.36 -3.11
C THR A 88 11.70 9.43 -4.27
N ALA A 89 11.22 9.74 -5.47
CA ALA A 89 12.06 9.83 -6.67
C ALA A 89 13.14 10.92 -6.57
N ARG A 90 12.97 11.87 -5.64
CA ARG A 90 13.93 12.95 -5.35
C ARG A 90 14.96 12.60 -4.27
N GLY A 91 14.95 11.36 -3.78
CA GLY A 91 15.88 10.89 -2.75
C GLY A 91 15.49 11.25 -1.31
N ASN A 92 14.26 11.74 -1.08
CA ASN A 92 13.76 11.93 0.28
C ASN A 92 13.30 10.60 0.88
N LEU A 93 13.40 10.49 2.20
CA LEU A 93 12.91 9.34 2.96
C LEU A 93 11.91 9.80 4.02
N MET A 94 10.79 9.08 4.11
CA MET A 94 9.80 9.23 5.16
C MET A 94 9.72 7.92 5.96
N ILE A 95 9.53 8.05 7.28
CA ILE A 95 9.31 6.92 8.17
C ILE A 95 7.89 7.01 8.72
N TYR A 96 7.12 5.95 8.51
CA TYR A 96 5.82 5.75 9.14
C TYR A 96 5.95 4.70 10.25
N ASN A 97 5.29 4.93 11.39
CA ASN A 97 5.22 3.98 12.50
C ASN A 97 3.78 3.51 12.70
N LYS A 98 3.52 2.20 12.55
CA LYS A 98 2.14 1.67 12.63
C LYS A 98 1.50 1.70 14.02
N ARG A 99 2.23 2.13 15.06
CA ARG A 99 1.75 2.20 16.46
C ARG A 99 1.30 3.60 16.89
N THR A 100 1.48 4.59 16.04
CA THR A 100 1.17 6.01 16.30
C THR A 100 0.13 6.49 15.30
#